data_AF-A0A7Y7NKK1-F1
#
_entry.id   AF-A0A7Y7NKK1-F1
#
_cell.length_a   1.000
_cell.length_b   1.000
_cell.length_c   1.000
_cell.angle_alpha   90.00
_cell.angle_beta   90.00
_cell.angle_gamma   90.00
#
_symmetry.space_group_name_H-M   'P 1'
#
loop_
_entity.id
_entity.type
_entity.pdbx_description
1 polymer ?
#
loop_
_entity_poly.entity_id
_entity_poly.type
_entity_poly.pdbx_seq_one_letter_code
_entity_poly.pdbx_strand_id
1 'polypeptide(L)'
;MKKFSSSKKIKVVISIALLGLIIGALLSFVYTFKYLSKDGGLRIEHRLRDRTTFINKELDIKNIKPWMTFNYLNVIFKLNPLYLKNALNITDFKYPNIRIDKYARKKNINPQLYVEDIKNLIINYPNTN
;
A
#
# COMPACT_ATOMS: atom_id res chain seq x y z
N MET A 1 49.67 -10.66 -47.28
CA MET A 1 49.26 -11.23 -45.96
C MET A 1 47.86 -10.72 -45.59
N LYS A 2 46.84 -11.58 -45.55
CA LYS A 2 45.43 -11.21 -45.27
C LYS A 2 45.11 -11.50 -43.79
N LYS A 3 45.24 -10.51 -42.90
CA LYS A 3 44.77 -10.56 -41.50
C LYS A 3 43.56 -9.62 -41.31
N PHE A 4 42.41 -9.91 -41.92
CA PHE A 4 41.20 -9.08 -41.75
C PHE A 4 39.90 -9.85 -41.49
N SER A 5 39.94 -11.19 -41.36
CA SER A 5 38.72 -12.00 -41.12
C SER A 5 38.41 -12.26 -39.64
N SER A 6 39.43 -12.25 -38.76
CA SER A 6 39.27 -12.65 -37.35
C SER A 6 38.53 -11.60 -36.50
N SER A 7 38.74 -10.30 -36.75
CA SER A 7 38.15 -9.22 -35.95
C SER A 7 36.62 -9.14 -36.07
N LYS A 8 36.03 -9.47 -37.23
CA LYS A 8 34.57 -9.54 -37.39
C LYS A 8 33.96 -10.67 -36.57
N LYS A 9 34.58 -11.86 -36.58
CA LYS A 9 34.13 -13.01 -35.78
C LYS A 9 34.23 -12.73 -34.29
N ILE A 10 35.33 -12.11 -33.85
CA ILE A 10 35.53 -11.68 -32.46
C ILE A 10 34.47 -10.67 -32.03
N LYS A 11 34.17 -9.65 -32.86
CA LYS A 11 33.11 -8.67 -32.57
C LYS A 11 31.73 -9.34 -32.44
N VAL A 12 31.40 -10.30 -33.29
CA VAL A 12 30.13 -11.05 -33.23
C VAL A 12 30.02 -11.86 -31.93
N VAL A 13 31.09 -12.56 -31.55
CA VAL A 13 31.12 -13.34 -30.29
C VAL A 13 30.96 -12.42 -29.08
N ILE A 14 31.64 -11.27 -29.08
CA ILE A 14 31.51 -10.27 -28.01
C ILE A 14 30.07 -9.74 -27.94
N SER A 15 29.44 -9.41 -29.08
CA SER A 15 28.06 -8.93 -29.11
C SER A 15 27.05 -9.95 -28.56
N ILE A 16 27.23 -11.23 -28.87
CA ILE A 16 26.36 -12.30 -28.37
C ILE A 16 26.53 -12.46 -26.85
N ALA A 17 27.76 -12.43 -26.35
CA ALA A 17 28.03 -12.49 -24.91
C ALA A 17 27.41 -11.30 -24.16
N LEU A 18 27.49 -10.10 -24.74
CA LEU A 18 26.89 -8.88 -24.18
C LEU A 18 25.36 -8.98 -24.14
N LEU A 19 24.74 -9.53 -25.20
CA LEU A 19 23.31 -9.74 -25.25
C LEU A 19 22.83 -10.73 -24.18
N GLY A 20 23.57 -11.83 -23.99
CA GLY A 20 23.28 -12.82 -22.94
C GLY A 20 23.36 -12.22 -21.53
N LEU A 21 24.34 -11.35 -21.28
CA LEU A 21 24.49 -10.63 -20.02
C LEU A 21 23.30 -9.70 -19.75
N ILE A 22 22.85 -8.97 -20.77
CA ILE A 22 21.68 -8.08 -20.66
C ILE A 22 20.41 -8.87 -20.36
N ILE A 23 20.20 -9.99 -21.07
CA ILE A 23 19.03 -10.86 -20.86
C ILE A 23 19.05 -11.45 -19.44
N GLY A 24 20.21 -11.93 -18.97
CA GLY A 24 20.37 -12.45 -17.62
C GLY A 24 20.07 -11.40 -16.55
N ALA A 25 20.56 -10.17 -16.72
CA ALA A 25 20.27 -9.05 -15.83
C ALA A 25 18.77 -8.71 -15.79
N LEU A 26 18.10 -8.69 -16.96
CA LEU A 26 16.66 -8.46 -17.06
C LEU A 26 15.85 -9.54 -16.34
N LEU A 27 16.19 -10.82 -16.52
CA LEU A 27 15.51 -11.91 -15.85
C LEU A 27 15.69 -11.85 -14.33
N SER A 28 16.90 -11.56 -13.85
CA SER A 28 17.19 -11.37 -12.43
C SER A 28 16.40 -10.19 -11.84
N PHE A 29 16.32 -9.08 -12.57
CA PHE A 29 15.53 -7.91 -12.17
C PHE A 29 14.04 -8.26 -12.04
N VAL A 30 13.45 -8.92 -13.04
CA VAL A 30 12.03 -9.32 -13.01
C VAL A 30 11.75 -10.28 -11.84
N TYR A 31 12.63 -11.24 -11.59
CA TYR A 31 12.48 -12.18 -10.48
C TYR A 31 12.50 -11.47 -9.13
N THR A 32 13.52 -10.62 -8.92
CA THR A 32 13.68 -9.84 -7.69
C THR A 32 12.51 -8.87 -7.49
N PHE A 33 12.07 -8.19 -8.55
CA PHE A 33 10.94 -7.27 -8.51
C PHE A 33 9.63 -7.99 -8.16
N LYS A 34 9.40 -9.19 -8.72
CA LYS A 34 8.20 -10.00 -8.42
C LYS A 34 8.23 -10.55 -6.99
N TYR A 35 9.40 -10.94 -6.50
CA TYR A 35 9.60 -11.37 -5.11
C TYR A 35 9.30 -10.21 -4.14
N LEU A 36 9.92 -9.05 -4.36
CA LEU A 36 9.69 -7.84 -3.54
C LEU A 36 8.25 -7.30 -3.63
N SER A 37 7.59 -7.48 -4.79
CA SER A 37 6.17 -7.12 -4.97
C SER A 37 5.24 -8.05 -4.19
N LYS A 38 5.58 -9.35 -4.07
CA LYS A 38 4.80 -10.33 -3.31
C LYS A 38 4.94 -10.14 -1.80
N ASP A 39 6.13 -9.79 -1.34
CA ASP A 39 6.41 -9.57 0.09
C ASP A 39 5.95 -8.19 0.59
N GLY A 40 5.47 -7.32 -0.30
CA GLY A 40 5.02 -5.98 0.07
C GLY A 40 6.15 -5.04 0.49
N GLY A 41 7.41 -5.37 0.14
CA GLY A 41 8.60 -4.54 0.38
C GLY A 41 8.64 -3.28 -0.49
N LEU A 42 7.90 -3.25 -1.60
CA LEU A 42 7.63 -2.05 -2.41
C LEU A 42 6.52 -1.17 -1.79
N ARG A 43 6.37 -1.20 -0.47
CA ARG A 43 5.66 -0.14 0.25
C ARG A 43 6.44 1.15 -0.01
N ILE A 44 5.89 2.02 -0.86
CA ILE A 44 6.18 3.44 -0.76
C ILE A 44 5.65 3.82 0.61
N GLU A 45 6.53 3.79 1.61
CA GLU A 45 6.30 4.45 2.87
C GLU A 45 6.26 5.93 2.53
N HIS A 46 5.09 6.38 2.09
CA HIS A 46 4.74 7.78 2.20
C HIS A 46 4.80 8.06 3.70
N ARG A 47 5.98 8.40 4.22
CA ARG A 47 6.08 9.23 5.41
C ARG A 47 5.13 10.37 5.10
N LEU A 48 3.98 10.40 5.78
CA LEU A 48 3.02 11.49 5.76
C LEU A 48 3.67 12.68 6.47
N ARG A 49 4.81 13.13 5.95
CA ARG A 49 5.44 14.39 6.32
C ARG A 49 4.71 15.41 5.45
N ASP A 50 3.96 16.27 6.14
CA ASP A 50 3.39 17.51 5.60
C ASP A 50 2.11 17.37 4.75
N ARG A 51 1.11 16.63 5.26
CA ARG A 51 -0.31 16.81 4.85
C ARG A 51 -1.19 17.42 5.94
N THR A 52 -0.60 18.00 6.98
CA THR A 52 -1.33 18.72 8.03
C THR A 52 -1.86 20.08 7.56
N THR A 53 -1.38 20.63 6.46
CA THR A 53 -1.80 21.95 5.95
C THR A 53 -3.19 22.00 5.32
N PHE A 54 -3.82 20.85 5.02
CA PHE A 54 -5.21 20.78 4.53
C PHE A 54 -6.22 20.26 5.56
N ILE A 55 -5.80 19.91 6.78
CA ILE A 55 -6.65 19.32 7.83
C ILE A 55 -6.96 20.36 8.93
N ASN A 56 -7.29 21.59 8.53
CA ASN A 56 -7.87 22.60 9.42
C ASN A 56 -9.37 22.82 9.17
N LYS A 57 -10.01 21.93 8.40
CA LYS A 57 -11.46 21.76 8.50
C LYS A 57 -11.70 20.67 9.52
N GLU A 58 -12.00 21.08 10.74
CA GLU A 58 -12.38 20.22 11.86
C GLU A 58 -13.38 19.17 11.35
N LEU A 59 -12.91 17.93 11.20
CA LEU A 59 -13.67 16.89 10.53
C LEU A 59 -14.63 16.30 11.54
N ASP A 60 -15.85 16.83 11.56
CA ASP A 60 -16.94 16.31 12.42
C ASP A 60 -17.17 14.81 12.14
N ILE A 61 -17.39 14.04 13.21
CA ILE A 61 -17.77 12.61 13.19
C ILE A 61 -18.95 12.39 12.23
N LYS A 62 -19.86 13.36 12.10
CA LYS A 62 -20.99 13.30 11.14
C LYS A 62 -20.54 13.16 9.68
N ASN A 63 -19.33 13.62 9.34
CA ASN A 63 -18.76 13.59 8.01
C ASN A 63 -18.01 12.30 7.67
N ILE A 64 -17.96 11.31 8.56
CA ILE A 64 -17.42 10.00 8.23
C ILE A 64 -18.23 9.38 7.09
N LYS A 65 -17.54 8.94 6.03
CA LYS A 65 -18.15 8.34 4.83
C LYS A 65 -17.61 6.93 4.57
N PRO A 66 -18.39 6.04 3.93
CA PRO A 66 -17.96 4.66 3.67
C PRO A 66 -16.71 4.52 2.79
N TRP A 67 -16.39 5.51 1.97
CA TRP A 67 -15.19 5.47 1.11
C TRP A 67 -13.88 5.70 1.87
N MET A 68 -13.94 6.20 3.12
CA MET A 68 -12.77 6.45 3.95
C MET A 68 -12.11 5.13 4.39
N THR A 69 -10.82 5.18 4.72
CA THR A 69 -10.08 4.03 5.28
C THR A 69 -10.03 4.11 6.80
N PHE A 70 -9.82 2.97 7.47
CA PHE A 70 -9.61 2.98 8.92
C PHE A 70 -8.36 3.79 9.31
N ASN A 71 -7.30 3.73 8.50
CA ASN A 71 -6.10 4.53 8.73
C ASN A 71 -6.38 6.03 8.72
N TYR A 72 -7.24 6.48 7.79
CA TYR A 72 -7.65 7.88 7.74
C TYR A 72 -8.38 8.29 9.03
N LEU A 73 -9.31 7.48 9.51
CA LEU A 73 -10.03 7.74 10.76
C LEU A 73 -9.08 7.76 11.96
N ASN A 74 -8.15 6.81 12.04
CA ASN A 74 -7.16 6.75 13.12
C ASN A 74 -6.32 8.04 13.19
N VAL A 75 -5.92 8.59 12.04
CA VAL A 75 -5.14 9.83 11.98
C VAL A 75 -5.97 11.05 12.36
N ILE A 76 -7.16 11.21 11.75
CA ILE A 76 -8.01 12.39 11.94
C ILE A 76 -8.51 12.49 13.39
N PHE A 77 -8.96 11.37 13.96
CA PHE A 77 -9.50 11.33 15.31
C PHE A 77 -8.46 10.93 16.38
N LYS A 78 -7.18 10.87 16.00
CA LYS A 78 -6.06 10.50 16.89
C LYS A 78 -6.30 9.21 17.69
N LEU A 79 -6.91 8.21 17.04
CA LEU A 79 -7.26 6.94 17.67
C LEU A 79 -6.02 6.04 17.75
N ASN A 80 -5.97 5.19 18.78
CA ASN A 80 -5.05 4.07 18.79
C ASN A 80 -5.29 3.20 17.53
N PRO A 81 -4.27 2.90 16.72
CA PRO A 81 -4.43 2.13 15.49
C PRO A 81 -5.03 0.73 15.67
N LEU A 82 -5.02 0.18 16.90
CA LEU A 82 -5.63 -1.12 17.22
C LEU A 82 -7.05 -1.00 17.77
N TYR A 83 -7.51 0.19 18.17
CA TYR A 83 -8.80 0.37 18.83
C TYR A 83 -9.97 -0.10 17.94
N LEU A 84 -10.13 0.50 16.76
CA LEU A 84 -11.18 0.11 15.83
C LEU A 84 -11.02 -1.32 15.33
N LYS A 85 -9.77 -1.81 15.23
CA LYS A 85 -9.49 -3.21 14.85
C LYS A 85 -10.09 -4.18 15.85
N ASN A 86 -9.83 -3.95 17.14
CA ASN A 86 -10.26 -4.83 18.21
C ASN A 86 -11.76 -4.68 18.47
N ALA A 87 -12.28 -3.45 18.51
CA ALA A 87 -13.70 -3.19 18.76
C ALA A 87 -14.61 -3.80 17.68
N LEU A 88 -14.19 -3.77 16.41
CA LEU A 88 -14.95 -4.31 15.27
C LEU A 88 -14.51 -5.73 14.87
N ASN A 89 -13.60 -6.36 15.63
CA ASN A 89 -13.04 -7.68 15.34
C ASN A 89 -12.53 -7.84 13.88
N ILE A 90 -11.77 -6.85 13.41
CA ILE A 90 -11.29 -6.81 12.02
C ILE A 90 -10.09 -7.76 11.84
N THR A 91 -10.32 -8.83 11.06
CA THR A 91 -9.30 -9.83 10.70
C THR A 91 -8.67 -9.63 9.32
N ASP A 92 -9.05 -8.58 8.59
CA ASP A 92 -8.54 -8.37 7.23
C ASP A 92 -7.07 -7.92 7.22
N PHE A 93 -6.22 -8.62 6.47
CA PHE A 93 -4.79 -8.30 6.35
C PHE A 93 -4.52 -6.91 5.75
N LYS A 94 -5.49 -6.32 5.04
CA LYS A 94 -5.38 -4.97 4.48
C LYS A 94 -5.68 -3.88 5.51
N TYR A 95 -6.10 -4.22 6.72
CA TYR A 95 -6.24 -3.26 7.80
C TYR A 95 -4.88 -2.61 8.14
N PRO A 96 -4.79 -1.28 8.39
CA PRO A 96 -5.87 -0.29 8.45
C PRO A 96 -6.20 0.40 7.11
N ASN A 97 -5.54 0.01 6.02
CA ASN A 97 -5.64 0.69 4.71
C ASN A 97 -6.85 0.26 3.87
N ILE A 98 -7.65 -0.69 4.35
CA ILE A 98 -8.91 -1.07 3.71
C ILE A 98 -9.97 0.02 3.91
N ARG A 99 -10.77 0.28 2.86
CA ARG A 99 -11.93 1.17 2.95
C ARG A 99 -13.05 0.53 3.76
N ILE A 100 -13.80 1.35 4.49
CA ILE A 100 -14.93 0.93 5.32
C ILE A 100 -15.97 0.19 4.46
N ASP A 101 -16.34 0.75 3.31
CA ASP A 101 -17.31 0.18 2.39
C ASP A 101 -16.89 -1.20 1.87
N LYS A 102 -15.61 -1.36 1.54
CA LYS A 102 -15.04 -2.60 1.01
C LYS A 102 -15.02 -3.69 2.08
N TYR A 103 -14.68 -3.32 3.32
CA TYR A 103 -14.71 -4.26 4.43
C TYR A 103 -16.15 -4.68 4.79
N ALA A 104 -17.07 -3.71 4.91
CA ALA A 104 -18.47 -3.97 5.21
C ALA A 104 -19.11 -4.92 4.19
N ARG A 105 -18.91 -4.66 2.89
CA ARG A 105 -19.41 -5.54 1.81
C ARG A 105 -18.80 -6.94 1.87
N LYS A 106 -17.52 -7.09 2.20
CA LYS A 106 -16.87 -8.41 2.37
C LYS A 106 -17.50 -9.23 3.52
N LYS A 107 -18.09 -8.55 4.50
CA LYS A 107 -18.80 -9.14 5.63
C LYS A 107 -20.33 -9.21 5.42
N ASN A 108 -20.83 -8.87 4.23
CA ASN A 108 -22.27 -8.76 3.93
C ASN A 108 -23.01 -7.77 4.86
N ILE A 109 -22.33 -6.73 5.33
CA ILE A 109 -22.91 -5.66 6.16
C ILE A 109 -23.20 -4.46 5.27
N ASN A 110 -24.32 -3.77 5.53
CA ASN A 110 -24.64 -2.50 4.87
C ASN A 110 -23.56 -1.45 5.22
N PRO A 111 -22.89 -0.85 4.21
CA PRO A 111 -21.81 0.12 4.46
C PRO A 111 -22.21 1.34 5.28
N GLN A 112 -23.45 1.80 5.17
CA GLN A 112 -23.97 2.94 5.92
C GLN A 112 -24.18 2.60 7.39
N LEU A 113 -24.81 1.45 7.69
CA LEU A 113 -24.96 0.99 9.07
C LEU A 113 -23.60 0.78 9.75
N TYR A 114 -22.66 0.19 9.03
CA TYR A 114 -21.30 -0.03 9.54
C TYR A 114 -20.55 1.28 9.83
N VAL A 115 -20.84 2.36 9.08
CA VAL A 115 -20.32 3.70 9.40
C VAL A 115 -20.92 4.24 10.69
N GLU A 116 -22.21 4.01 10.95
CA GLU A 116 -22.83 4.44 12.22
C GLU A 116 -22.23 3.71 13.43
N ASP A 117 -21.94 2.41 13.31
CA ASP A 117 -21.22 1.66 14.35
C ASP A 117 -19.84 2.27 14.62
N ILE A 118 -19.10 2.60 13.56
CA ILE A 118 -17.79 3.27 13.67
C ILE A 118 -17.92 4.64 14.36
N LYS A 119 -18.93 5.44 14.00
CA LYS A 119 -19.16 6.75 14.64
C LYS A 119 -19.40 6.59 16.13
N ASN A 120 -20.24 5.63 16.53
CA ASN A 120 -20.52 5.35 17.93
C ASN A 120 -19.26 4.93 18.70
N LEU A 121 -18.39 4.12 18.08
CA LEU A 121 -17.11 3.74 18.68
C LEU A 121 -16.17 4.94 18.85
N ILE A 122 -16.10 5.84 17.86
CA ILE A 122 -15.25 7.03 17.94
C ILE A 122 -15.75 7.99 19.02
N ILE A 123 -17.07 8.17 19.15
CA ILE A 123 -17.68 8.98 20.21
C ILE A 123 -17.32 8.44 21.60
N ASN A 124 -17.30 7.12 21.77
CA ASN A 124 -17.01 6.45 23.04
C ASN A 124 -15.50 6.19 23.24
N TYR A 125 -14.64 6.69 22.36
CA TYR A 125 -13.21 6.49 22.49
C TYR A 125 -12.70 7.26 23.71
N PRO A 126 -12.07 6.60 24.70
CA PRO A 126 -11.54 7.29 25.86
C PRO A 126 -10.44 8.24 25.39
N ASN A 127 -10.66 9.55 25.55
CA ASN A 127 -9.63 10.54 25.33
C ASN A 127 -8.52 10.32 26.37
N THR A 128 -7.50 9.56 25.99
CA THR A 128 -6.23 9.56 26.70
C THR A 128 -5.54 10.88 26.36
N ASN A 129 -5.90 11.93 27.12
CA ASN A 129 -5.08 13.14 27.21
C ASN A 129 -3.74 12.81 27.86
#